data_AF-A0A062VDP9-F1
#
_entry.id   AF-A0A062VDP9-F1
#
_cell.length_a   1.000
_cell.length_b   1.000
_cell.length_c   1.000
_cell.angle_alpha   90.00
_cell.angle_beta   90.00
_cell.angle_gamma   90.00
#
_symmetry.space_group_name_H-M   'P 1'
#
loop_
_entity.id
_entity.type
_entity.pdbx_description
1 polymer ?
#
loop_
_entity_poly.entity_id
_entity_poly.type
_entity_poly.pdbx_seq_one_letter_code
_entity_poly.pdbx_strand_id
1 'polypeptide(L)'
;MFNKFLRLLRDSADLERAIIITILAGIIIAAVLVIEGREENFSSLYIYPDSYTNYPVNDTISFTYGVKSYEKERTGYDFEVFIDDQPVDKKHFEINPGDTHEENETLKIPDIELPAKVNLVLKSPFNTYAVHYWLLRPQDTLLPAETPVVAPVTPAAPAVTSVTPAMTSVTPVMTSITPAVTPVTPAVTSVMTPVITPSSAITPAGTAVYAPTSVPVLIDTRRGFMPEEVSIKAGDSVKWVNYDIGESEFTLTSKEDLFTVVLKEGKRFEYQFNTPGTYTFSIKERPRMKGVVRVE
;
A
#
# COMPACT_ATOMS: atom_id res chain seq x y z
N MET A 1 -6.75 -12.95 78.31
CA MET A 1 -7.39 -13.29 77.01
C MET A 1 -6.52 -14.25 76.20
N PHE A 2 -5.20 -13.99 76.10
CA PHE A 2 -4.20 -14.87 75.47
C PHE A 2 -4.15 -16.32 76.04
N ASN A 3 -4.20 -16.50 77.35
CA ASN A 3 -4.20 -17.85 77.98
C ASN A 3 -5.50 -18.65 77.76
N LYS A 4 -6.61 -17.98 77.41
CA LYS A 4 -7.88 -18.63 77.07
C LYS A 4 -7.87 -19.10 75.61
N PHE A 5 -7.22 -18.32 74.74
CA PHE A 5 -6.91 -18.66 73.35
C PHE A 5 -5.95 -19.86 73.26
N LEU A 6 -4.91 -19.90 74.10
CA LEU A 6 -4.01 -21.06 74.22
C LEU A 6 -4.67 -22.34 74.78
N ARG A 7 -5.75 -22.20 75.56
CA ARG A 7 -6.51 -23.37 76.07
C ARG A 7 -7.45 -23.96 75.03
N LEU A 8 -7.97 -23.14 74.11
CA LEU A 8 -8.71 -23.58 72.92
C LEU A 8 -7.81 -24.29 71.91
N LEU A 9 -6.51 -23.97 71.88
CA LEU A 9 -5.49 -24.68 71.09
C LEU A 9 -5.12 -26.07 71.65
N ARG A 10 -5.66 -26.48 72.81
CA ARG A 10 -5.36 -27.78 73.43
C ARG A 10 -6.28 -28.91 72.99
N ASP A 11 -7.43 -28.58 72.41
CA ASP A 11 -8.33 -29.58 71.82
C ASP A 11 -7.99 -29.70 70.33
N SER A 12 -7.38 -30.82 69.93
CA SER A 12 -6.92 -31.02 68.55
C SER A 12 -8.07 -30.91 67.55
N ALA A 13 -9.29 -31.26 67.97
CA ALA A 13 -10.50 -31.14 67.17
C ALA A 13 -10.92 -29.67 66.93
N ASP A 14 -10.73 -28.78 67.91
CA ASP A 14 -11.06 -27.36 67.77
C ASP A 14 -10.02 -26.63 66.92
N LEU A 15 -8.74 -27.01 67.04
CA LEU A 15 -7.67 -26.52 66.18
C LEU A 15 -7.87 -26.97 64.72
N GLU A 16 -8.22 -28.23 64.49
CA GLU A 16 -8.49 -28.77 63.15
C GLU A 16 -9.68 -28.05 62.49
N ARG A 17 -10.78 -27.84 63.23
CA ARG A 17 -11.94 -27.07 62.76
C ARG A 17 -11.60 -25.62 62.45
N ALA A 18 -10.82 -24.95 63.30
CA ALA A 18 -10.40 -23.58 63.07
C ALA A 18 -9.53 -23.46 61.81
N ILE A 19 -8.59 -24.38 61.60
CA ILE A 19 -7.75 -24.43 60.39
C ILE A 19 -8.63 -24.62 59.15
N ILE A 20 -9.54 -25.59 59.16
CA ILE A 20 -10.46 -25.86 58.03
C ILE A 20 -11.29 -24.60 57.70
N ILE A 21 -11.84 -23.94 58.70
CA ILE A 21 -12.64 -22.71 58.51
C ILE A 21 -11.78 -21.60 57.87
N THR A 22 -10.55 -21.39 58.35
CA THR A 22 -9.67 -20.35 57.79
C THR A 22 -9.25 -20.66 56.35
N ILE A 23 -9.00 -21.93 56.01
CA ILE A 23 -8.70 -22.34 54.63
C ILE A 23 -9.90 -22.09 53.73
N LEU A 24 -11.11 -22.49 54.16
CA LEU A 24 -12.34 -22.26 53.38
C LEU A 24 -12.63 -20.77 53.18
N ALA A 25 -12.47 -19.95 54.23
CA ALA A 25 -12.60 -18.50 54.12
C ALA A 25 -11.56 -17.92 53.14
N GLY A 26 -10.32 -18.38 53.20
CA GLY A 26 -9.27 -18.00 52.25
C GLY A 26 -9.61 -18.37 50.81
N ILE A 27 -10.13 -19.56 50.57
CA ILE A 27 -10.58 -20.02 49.23
C ILE A 27 -11.74 -19.16 48.72
N ILE A 28 -12.72 -18.84 49.58
CA ILE A 28 -13.86 -18.00 49.21
C ILE A 28 -13.40 -16.59 48.85
N ILE A 29 -12.53 -15.98 49.67
CA ILE A 29 -11.97 -14.65 49.40
C ILE A 29 -11.16 -14.68 48.09
N ALA A 30 -10.32 -15.70 47.88
CA ALA A 30 -9.58 -15.85 46.64
C ALA A 30 -10.50 -16.01 45.43
N ALA A 31 -11.58 -16.80 45.56
CA ALA A 31 -12.57 -16.97 44.49
C ALA A 31 -13.28 -15.65 44.16
N VAL A 32 -13.70 -14.88 45.17
CA VAL A 32 -14.31 -13.55 45.00
C VAL A 32 -13.34 -12.60 44.29
N LEU A 33 -12.10 -12.51 44.76
CA LEU A 33 -11.08 -11.66 44.14
C LEU A 33 -10.76 -12.06 42.70
N VAL A 34 -10.78 -13.36 42.38
CA VAL A 34 -10.56 -13.85 41.00
C VAL A 34 -11.77 -13.58 40.10
N ILE A 35 -13.00 -13.62 40.64
CA ILE A 35 -14.22 -13.28 39.90
C ILE A 35 -14.27 -11.78 39.64
N GLU A 36 -14.08 -10.96 40.68
CA GLU A 36 -14.12 -9.49 40.57
C GLU A 36 -12.93 -8.93 39.77
N GLY A 37 -11.74 -9.51 39.93
CA GLY A 37 -10.52 -9.08 39.24
C GLY A 37 -10.42 -9.47 37.76
N ARG A 38 -11.42 -10.18 37.20
CA ARG A 38 -11.42 -10.62 35.80
C ARG A 38 -12.22 -9.74 34.85
N GLU A 39 -12.96 -8.76 35.37
CA GLU A 39 -13.95 -8.08 34.56
C GLU A 39 -13.57 -6.62 34.26
N GLU A 40 -12.57 -6.46 33.40
CA GLU A 40 -12.22 -5.15 32.86
C GLU A 40 -13.21 -4.74 31.77
N ASN A 41 -13.69 -3.50 31.88
CA ASN A 41 -14.49 -2.84 30.86
C ASN A 41 -13.56 -2.39 29.74
N PHE A 42 -13.68 -2.96 28.54
CA PHE A 42 -12.84 -2.57 27.41
C PHE A 42 -13.61 -2.60 26.09
N SER A 43 -13.08 -1.91 25.10
CA SER A 43 -13.57 -1.85 23.72
C SER A 43 -12.39 -1.72 22.78
N SER A 44 -12.65 -1.90 21.48
CA SER A 44 -11.63 -1.71 20.46
C SER A 44 -12.08 -0.69 19.42
N LEU A 45 -11.26 0.33 19.22
CA LEU A 45 -11.32 1.24 18.08
C LEU A 45 -10.29 0.80 17.03
N TYR A 46 -10.69 0.72 15.77
CA TYR A 46 -9.81 0.37 14.66
C TYR A 46 -10.17 1.14 13.40
N ILE A 47 -9.20 1.26 12.49
CA ILE A 47 -9.40 1.79 11.12
C ILE A 47 -9.15 0.66 10.14
N TYR A 48 -10.01 0.53 9.14
CA TYR A 48 -9.79 -0.41 8.05
C TYR A 48 -8.59 0.03 7.21
N PRO A 49 -7.50 -0.75 7.10
CA PRO A 49 -6.28 -0.33 6.41
C PRO A 49 -6.50 0.07 4.96
N ASP A 50 -7.44 -0.58 4.28
CA ASP A 50 -7.70 -0.39 2.85
C ASP A 50 -8.72 0.73 2.59
N SER A 51 -9.26 1.33 3.65
CA SER A 51 -10.31 2.35 3.57
C SER A 51 -9.79 3.78 3.54
N TYR A 52 -8.52 4.00 3.91
CA TYR A 52 -7.92 5.32 4.00
C TYR A 52 -6.71 5.49 3.07
N THR A 53 -6.45 6.74 2.71
CA THR A 53 -5.26 7.15 1.96
C THR A 53 -4.42 8.10 2.79
N ASN A 54 -3.11 7.91 2.74
CA ASN A 54 -2.14 8.86 3.29
C ASN A 54 -2.01 10.12 2.43
N TYR A 55 -2.59 10.13 1.23
CA TYR A 55 -2.54 11.25 0.31
C TYR A 55 -3.93 11.81 0.11
N PRO A 56 -4.18 13.07 0.50
CA PRO A 56 -5.49 13.66 0.34
C PRO A 56 -5.84 13.88 -1.13
N VAL A 57 -7.13 13.73 -1.45
CA VAL A 57 -7.67 13.95 -2.78
C VAL A 57 -8.67 15.09 -2.68
N ASN A 58 -8.46 16.17 -3.45
CA ASN A 58 -9.32 17.36 -3.44
C ASN A 58 -9.56 17.94 -2.02
N ASP A 59 -8.50 18.03 -1.21
CA ASP A 59 -8.55 18.49 0.19
C ASP A 59 -9.50 17.70 1.10
N THR A 60 -9.78 16.45 0.73
CA THR A 60 -10.60 15.53 1.52
C THR A 60 -9.85 14.26 1.85
N ILE A 61 -10.23 13.67 2.98
CA ILE A 61 -9.83 12.33 3.42
C ILE A 61 -11.07 11.49 3.60
N SER A 62 -10.99 10.23 3.20
CA SER A 62 -12.01 9.23 3.49
C SER A 62 -11.36 8.08 4.25
N PHE A 63 -12.09 7.52 5.21
CA PHE A 63 -11.67 6.34 5.96
C PHE A 63 -12.89 5.63 6.54
N THR A 64 -12.78 4.33 6.77
CA THR A 64 -13.78 3.53 7.48
C THR A 64 -13.20 3.14 8.84
N TYR A 65 -13.90 3.50 9.90
CA TYR A 65 -13.55 3.12 11.26
C TYR A 65 -14.57 2.11 11.81
N GLY A 66 -14.12 1.34 12.79
CA GLY A 66 -14.96 0.40 13.51
C GLY A 66 -14.73 0.49 15.01
N VAL A 67 -15.81 0.31 15.76
CA VAL A 67 -15.83 0.22 17.21
C VAL A 67 -16.53 -1.06 17.61
N LYS A 68 -15.82 -1.95 18.29
CA LYS A 68 -16.40 -3.15 18.89
C LYS A 68 -16.44 -3.02 20.39
N SER A 69 -17.65 -3.15 20.95
CA SER A 69 -17.89 -3.03 22.38
C SER A 69 -17.63 -4.36 23.08
N TYR A 70 -16.72 -4.38 24.05
CA TYR A 70 -16.60 -5.49 25.01
C TYR A 70 -17.01 -5.06 26.42
N GLU A 71 -17.68 -3.91 26.53
CA GLU A 71 -18.28 -3.40 27.76
C GLU A 71 -19.43 -4.32 28.21
N LYS A 72 -19.69 -4.36 29.52
CA LYS A 72 -20.73 -5.24 30.10
C LYS A 72 -22.16 -4.80 29.84
N GLU A 73 -22.33 -3.49 29.69
CA GLU A 73 -23.63 -2.87 29.49
C GLU A 73 -23.61 -2.01 28.23
N ARG A 74 -24.81 -1.63 27.79
CA ARG A 74 -24.97 -0.70 26.67
C ARG A 74 -24.26 0.60 27.03
N THR A 75 -23.25 0.95 26.24
CA THR A 75 -22.31 2.01 26.57
C THR A 75 -22.36 3.10 25.51
N GLY A 76 -22.43 4.35 25.97
CA GLY A 76 -22.30 5.54 25.13
C GLY A 76 -20.84 5.88 24.87
N TYR A 77 -20.54 6.27 23.63
CA TYR A 77 -19.21 6.62 23.18
C TYR A 77 -19.21 8.00 22.54
N ASP A 78 -18.23 8.82 22.90
CA ASP A 78 -17.90 10.05 22.20
C ASP A 78 -16.73 9.78 21.24
N PHE A 79 -17.00 9.90 19.95
CA PHE A 79 -16.01 9.76 18.89
C PHE A 79 -15.61 11.14 18.38
N GLU A 80 -14.31 11.43 18.34
CA GLU A 80 -13.76 12.70 17.92
C GLU A 80 -12.61 12.44 16.93
N VAL A 81 -12.59 13.20 15.83
CA VAL A 81 -11.52 13.13 14.83
C VAL A 81 -10.73 14.43 14.87
N PHE A 82 -9.42 14.31 14.93
CA PHE A 82 -8.48 15.42 14.93
C PHE A 82 -7.55 15.31 13.73
N ILE A 83 -7.18 16.47 13.16
CA ILE A 83 -6.08 16.57 12.19
C ILE A 83 -5.09 17.59 12.74
N ASP A 84 -3.88 17.14 13.07
CA ASP A 84 -2.82 17.95 13.71
C ASP A 84 -3.32 18.74 14.93
N ASP A 85 -3.97 18.02 15.86
CA ASP A 85 -4.60 18.54 17.08
C ASP A 85 -5.83 19.46 16.88
N GLN A 86 -6.23 19.76 15.63
CA GLN A 86 -7.47 20.47 15.33
C GLN A 86 -8.66 19.51 15.26
N PRO A 87 -9.74 19.70 16.03
CA PRO A 87 -10.94 18.86 15.93
C PRO A 87 -11.68 19.14 14.62
N VAL A 88 -11.91 18.10 13.83
CA VAL A 88 -12.60 18.20 12.53
C VAL A 88 -13.96 17.54 12.51
N ASP A 89 -14.20 16.55 13.38
CA ASP A 89 -15.50 15.90 13.52
C ASP A 89 -15.73 15.39 14.94
N LYS A 90 -17.01 15.29 15.33
CA LYS A 90 -17.44 14.75 16.63
C LYS A 90 -18.81 14.09 16.53
N LYS A 91 -18.91 12.86 17.05
CA LYS A 91 -20.12 12.05 17.07
C LYS A 91 -20.34 11.41 18.44
N HIS A 92 -21.59 11.05 18.71
CA HIS A 92 -21.97 10.28 19.88
C HIS A 92 -22.87 9.12 19.45
N PHE A 93 -22.60 7.92 19.96
CA PHE A 93 -23.42 6.73 19.69
C PHE A 93 -23.35 5.74 20.85
N GLU A 94 -24.33 4.84 20.92
CA GLU A 94 -24.41 3.79 21.95
C GLU A 94 -24.30 2.41 21.31
N ILE A 95 -23.46 1.54 21.87
CA ILE A 95 -23.27 0.17 21.37
C ILE A 95 -23.62 -0.82 22.49
N ASN A 96 -24.35 -1.88 22.16
CA ASN A 96 -24.62 -2.96 23.10
C ASN A 96 -23.37 -3.84 23.31
N PRO A 97 -23.28 -4.58 24.42
CA PRO A 97 -22.20 -5.55 24.65
C PRO A 97 -22.04 -6.54 23.49
N GLY A 98 -20.83 -6.64 22.94
CA GLY A 98 -20.49 -7.57 21.85
C GLY A 98 -20.80 -7.07 20.43
N ASP A 99 -21.59 -6.01 20.29
CA ASP A 99 -21.93 -5.42 18.99
C ASP A 99 -20.75 -4.59 18.42
N THR A 100 -20.81 -4.39 17.10
CA THR A 100 -19.85 -3.58 16.34
C THR A 100 -20.59 -2.44 15.63
N HIS A 101 -20.05 -1.23 15.72
CA HIS A 101 -20.41 -0.08 14.89
C HIS A 101 -19.32 0.16 13.85
N GLU A 102 -19.68 0.30 12.58
CA GLU A 102 -18.75 0.61 11.50
C GLU A 102 -19.33 1.70 10.60
N GLU A 103 -18.50 2.68 10.25
CA GLU A 103 -18.94 3.84 9.50
C GLU A 103 -17.82 4.34 8.60
N ASN A 104 -18.20 4.80 7.40
CA ASN A 104 -17.31 5.48 6.47
C ASN A 104 -17.44 6.99 6.68
N GLU A 105 -16.32 7.65 6.96
CA GLU A 105 -16.21 9.10 7.04
C GLU A 105 -15.59 9.67 5.78
N THR A 106 -16.04 10.87 5.43
CA THR A 106 -15.34 11.73 4.46
C THR A 106 -15.28 13.14 5.03
N LEU A 107 -14.07 13.61 5.31
CA LEU A 107 -13.82 14.87 5.99
C LEU A 107 -12.98 15.80 5.13
N LYS A 108 -13.25 17.11 5.23
CA LYS A 108 -12.40 18.14 4.63
C LYS A 108 -11.20 18.40 5.54
N ILE A 109 -10.04 18.54 4.94
CA ILE A 109 -8.81 18.88 5.65
C ILE A 109 -8.84 20.40 5.89
N PRO A 110 -8.59 20.87 7.13
CA PRO A 110 -8.42 22.29 7.40
C PRO A 110 -7.18 22.85 6.69
N ASP A 111 -7.01 24.16 6.67
CA ASP A 111 -5.80 24.78 6.11
C ASP A 111 -4.61 24.51 7.03
N ILE A 112 -3.91 23.40 6.79
CA ILE A 112 -2.78 22.90 7.59
C ILE A 112 -1.63 22.45 6.70
N GLU A 113 -0.42 22.47 7.26
CA GLU A 113 0.77 21.97 6.59
C GLU A 113 0.85 20.44 6.69
N LEU A 114 1.25 19.80 5.58
CA LEU A 114 1.52 18.36 5.54
C LEU A 114 3.03 18.10 5.74
N PRO A 115 3.43 17.01 6.43
CA PRO A 115 2.61 15.90 6.89
C PRO A 115 1.81 16.23 8.16
N ALA A 116 0.58 15.69 8.23
CA ALA A 116 -0.33 15.94 9.34
C ALA A 116 -0.86 14.62 9.92
N LYS A 117 -1.03 14.55 11.25
CA LYS A 117 -1.53 13.36 11.93
C LYS A 117 -3.06 13.40 11.99
N VAL A 118 -3.71 12.39 11.40
CA VAL A 118 -5.15 12.16 11.60
C VAL A 118 -5.31 11.22 12.79
N ASN A 119 -5.92 11.71 13.86
CA ASN A 119 -6.07 11.02 15.13
C ASN A 119 -7.55 10.83 15.45
N LEU A 120 -8.01 9.58 15.50
CA LEU A 120 -9.37 9.22 15.89
C LEU A 120 -9.33 8.86 17.36
N VAL A 121 -10.17 9.50 18.15
CA VAL A 121 -10.26 9.33 19.60
C VAL A 121 -11.68 8.88 19.95
N LEU A 122 -11.79 7.76 20.65
CA LEU A 122 -13.04 7.23 21.16
C LEU A 122 -12.99 7.24 22.68
N LYS A 123 -13.95 7.92 23.32
CA LYS A 123 -14.07 7.99 24.77
C LYS A 123 -15.31 7.20 25.20
N SER A 124 -15.12 6.21 26.05
CA SER A 124 -16.19 5.59 26.83
C SER A 124 -16.18 6.18 28.26
N PRO A 125 -17.17 5.87 29.11
CA PRO A 125 -17.15 6.27 30.52
C PRO A 125 -15.95 5.70 31.30
N PHE A 126 -15.33 4.64 30.78
CA PHE A 126 -14.28 3.90 31.48
C PHE A 126 -12.89 4.13 30.88
N ASN A 127 -12.80 4.28 29.55
CA ASN A 127 -11.52 4.28 28.83
C ASN A 127 -11.52 5.25 27.65
N THR A 128 -10.31 5.61 27.22
CA THR A 128 -10.08 6.36 25.99
C THR A 128 -9.21 5.54 25.05
N TYR A 129 -9.65 5.41 23.81
CA TYR A 129 -8.97 4.69 22.75
C TYR A 129 -8.55 5.67 21.67
N ALA A 130 -7.36 5.49 21.10
CA ALA A 130 -6.90 6.32 20.02
C ALA A 130 -6.19 5.49 18.95
N VAL A 131 -6.53 5.76 17.70
CA VAL A 131 -5.86 5.23 16.51
C VAL A 131 -5.53 6.38 15.60
N HIS A 132 -4.44 6.27 14.84
CA HIS A 132 -4.02 7.35 13.97
C HIS A 132 -3.37 6.82 12.70
N TYR A 133 -3.33 7.70 11.71
CA TYR A 133 -2.51 7.54 10.51
C TYR A 133 -1.99 8.91 10.08
N TRP A 134 -1.03 8.92 9.15
CA TRP A 134 -0.34 10.13 8.72
C TRP A 134 -0.76 10.51 7.31
N LEU A 135 -1.12 11.78 7.13
CA LEU A 135 -1.21 12.40 5.82
C LEU A 135 0.18 12.88 5.40
N LEU A 136 0.52 12.67 4.14
CA LEU A 136 1.83 12.96 3.57
C LEU A 136 1.69 13.94 2.42
N ARG A 137 2.74 14.71 2.14
CA ARG A 137 2.74 15.57 0.94
C ARG A 137 2.77 14.70 -0.31
N PRO A 138 2.02 15.06 -1.37
CA PRO A 138 2.15 14.42 -2.68
C PRO A 138 3.59 14.48 -3.25
N GLN A 139 4.42 15.40 -2.74
CA GLN A 139 5.78 15.70 -3.19
C GLN A 139 6.89 14.99 -2.39
N ASP A 140 6.60 14.28 -1.29
CA ASP A 140 7.64 13.58 -0.51
C ASP A 140 8.23 12.35 -1.26
N THR A 141 7.76 12.09 -2.48
CA THR A 141 8.38 11.17 -3.46
C THR A 141 9.37 11.82 -4.43
N LEU A 142 9.55 13.16 -4.42
CA LEU A 142 10.51 13.86 -5.28
C LEU A 142 11.86 14.14 -4.61
N LEU A 143 12.35 13.25 -3.74
CA LEU A 143 13.81 13.17 -3.60
C LEU A 143 14.31 12.64 -4.95
N PRO A 144 15.10 13.41 -5.73
CA PRO A 144 15.61 12.93 -6.99
C PRO A 144 16.37 11.64 -6.71
N ALA A 145 16.08 10.59 -7.48
CA ALA A 145 16.95 9.43 -7.53
C ALA A 145 18.37 9.94 -7.65
N GLU A 146 19.21 9.70 -6.63
CA GLU A 146 20.63 10.01 -6.73
C GLU A 146 21.11 9.35 -8.01
N THR A 147 21.43 10.18 -9.00
CA THR A 147 21.99 9.72 -10.26
C THR A 147 23.27 8.99 -9.86
N PRO A 148 23.45 7.70 -10.19
CA PRO A 148 24.67 7.03 -9.82
C PRO A 148 25.80 7.81 -10.49
N VAL A 149 26.69 8.38 -9.67
CA VAL A 149 27.91 9.02 -10.14
C VAL A 149 28.71 7.92 -10.80
N VAL A 150 28.59 7.78 -12.12
CA VAL A 150 29.46 6.94 -12.92
C VAL A 150 30.84 7.58 -12.84
N ALA A 151 31.66 7.09 -11.92
CA ALA A 151 33.07 7.40 -11.89
C ALA A 151 33.66 7.04 -13.27
N PRO A 152 34.39 7.95 -13.95
CA PRO A 152 35.05 7.60 -15.20
C PRO A 152 36.15 6.58 -14.89
N VAL A 153 35.88 5.31 -15.18
CA VAL A 153 36.92 4.29 -15.21
C VAL A 153 37.81 4.58 -16.42
N THR A 154 38.92 5.27 -16.16
CA THR A 154 40.03 5.42 -17.10
C THR A 154 40.58 4.03 -17.44
N PRO A 155 40.55 3.59 -18.71
CA PRO A 155 41.23 2.35 -19.08
C PRO A 155 42.74 2.59 -19.03
N ALA A 156 43.44 1.87 -18.16
CA ALA A 156 44.89 1.80 -18.18
C ALA A 156 45.34 1.10 -19.46
N ALA A 157 46.13 1.80 -20.27
CA ALA A 157 46.75 1.28 -21.47
C ALA A 157 47.80 0.20 -21.13
N PRO A 158 47.82 -0.95 -21.82
CA PRO A 158 49.03 -1.75 -21.94
C PRO A 158 49.80 -1.29 -23.18
N ALA A 159 51.00 -0.74 -22.96
CA ALA A 159 51.98 -0.56 -24.01
C ALA A 159 52.59 -1.94 -24.36
N VAL A 160 52.41 -2.42 -25.60
CA VAL A 160 53.32 -3.41 -26.19
C VAL A 160 53.53 -3.12 -27.68
N THR A 161 54.81 -3.13 -28.01
CA THR A 161 55.52 -2.72 -29.21
C THR A 161 55.21 -3.55 -30.46
N SER A 162 55.31 -2.89 -31.61
CA SER A 162 55.16 -3.40 -32.98
C SER A 162 56.11 -4.54 -33.37
N VAL A 163 55.60 -5.51 -34.14
CA VAL A 163 56.36 -6.20 -35.19
C VAL A 163 55.48 -6.42 -36.44
N THR A 164 55.99 -5.94 -37.58
CA THR A 164 55.46 -6.11 -38.94
C THR A 164 55.74 -7.53 -39.45
N PRO A 165 54.85 -8.13 -40.26
CA PRO A 165 55.23 -8.30 -41.67
C PRO A 165 54.09 -8.07 -42.68
N ALA A 166 54.51 -7.83 -43.92
CA ALA A 166 53.73 -7.53 -45.11
C ALA A 166 52.87 -8.68 -45.63
N MET A 167 51.81 -8.38 -46.40
CA MET A 167 51.73 -8.69 -47.83
C MET A 167 50.38 -8.30 -48.47
N THR A 168 50.50 -7.77 -49.69
CA THR A 168 49.57 -7.77 -50.84
C THR A 168 48.25 -6.99 -50.79
N SER A 169 48.25 -5.90 -51.56
CA SER A 169 47.08 -5.18 -52.06
C SER A 169 46.34 -6.00 -53.12
N VAL A 170 45.02 -6.10 -52.98
CA VAL A 170 44.11 -6.38 -54.10
C VAL A 170 43.05 -5.27 -54.16
N THR A 171 43.10 -4.50 -55.24
CA THR A 171 42.14 -3.47 -55.62
C THR A 171 40.95 -4.13 -56.32
N PRO A 172 39.70 -3.78 -55.99
CA PRO A 172 38.63 -3.87 -56.99
C PRO A 172 38.19 -2.47 -57.45
N VAL A 173 38.13 -2.38 -58.77
CA VAL A 173 37.74 -1.26 -59.63
C VAL A 173 36.24 -0.96 -59.52
N MET A 174 35.88 0.33 -59.56
CA MET A 174 34.50 0.80 -59.73
C MET A 174 33.97 0.45 -61.13
N THR A 175 32.76 -0.10 -61.20
CA THR A 175 31.99 -0.17 -62.46
C THR A 175 30.55 0.25 -62.18
N SER A 176 30.20 1.48 -62.57
CA SER A 176 28.81 1.96 -62.58
C SER A 176 28.12 1.48 -63.86
N ILE A 177 27.06 0.68 -63.73
CA ILE A 177 26.17 0.34 -64.85
C ILE A 177 24.83 1.07 -64.68
N THR A 178 24.51 1.88 -65.69
CA THR A 178 23.23 2.57 -65.85
C THR A 178 22.29 1.66 -66.65
N PRO A 179 21.06 1.40 -66.20
CA PRO A 179 20.02 0.93 -67.09
C PRO A 179 19.08 2.08 -67.47
N ALA A 180 19.06 2.38 -68.77
CA ALA A 180 17.99 3.11 -69.43
C ALA A 180 16.94 2.10 -69.90
N VAL A 181 15.67 2.28 -69.53
CA VAL A 181 14.57 1.56 -70.19
C VAL A 181 13.34 2.47 -70.34
N THR A 182 12.85 2.42 -71.56
CA THR A 182 11.81 3.17 -72.27
C THR A 182 10.41 3.05 -71.64
N PRO A 183 9.53 4.08 -71.74
CA PRO A 183 8.17 4.01 -71.23
C PRO A 183 7.26 3.16 -72.12
N VAL A 184 6.46 2.28 -71.49
CA VAL A 184 5.35 1.57 -72.14
C VAL A 184 4.02 2.12 -71.63
N THR A 185 3.24 2.67 -72.56
CA THR A 185 1.85 3.09 -72.39
C THR A 185 0.93 1.88 -72.36
N PRO A 186 -0.09 1.85 -71.48
CA PRO A 186 -1.36 1.23 -71.81
C PRO A 186 -2.50 2.27 -71.86
N ALA A 187 -3.36 2.06 -72.85
CA ALA A 187 -4.59 2.80 -73.07
C ALA A 187 -5.77 2.17 -72.30
N VAL A 188 -6.84 2.98 -72.20
CA VAL A 188 -8.27 2.69 -71.88
C VAL A 188 -8.65 2.18 -70.49
N THR A 189 -9.44 2.97 -69.75
CA THR A 189 -10.92 2.90 -69.74
C THR A 189 -11.46 3.94 -68.75
N SER A 190 -12.30 4.86 -69.23
CA SER A 190 -12.98 5.87 -68.42
C SER A 190 -14.11 5.25 -67.60
N VAL A 191 -13.99 5.30 -66.27
CA VAL A 191 -15.10 4.99 -65.34
C VAL A 191 -15.62 6.31 -64.79
N MET A 192 -16.92 6.56 -64.97
CA MET A 192 -17.60 7.76 -64.48
C MET A 192 -17.47 7.86 -62.97
N THR A 193 -16.89 8.96 -62.50
CA THR A 193 -16.80 9.35 -61.09
C THR A 193 -18.11 10.02 -60.67
N PRO A 194 -18.80 9.61 -59.59
CA PRO A 194 -19.85 10.44 -59.02
C PRO A 194 -19.22 11.67 -58.37
N VAL A 195 -19.72 12.85 -58.73
CA VAL A 195 -19.43 14.11 -58.04
C VAL A 195 -20.06 14.02 -56.65
N ILE A 196 -19.26 13.70 -55.65
CA ILE A 196 -19.62 13.92 -54.24
C ILE A 196 -19.23 15.35 -53.88
N THR A 197 -20.24 16.16 -53.58
CA THR A 197 -20.13 17.50 -53.01
C THR A 197 -19.31 17.41 -51.71
N PRO A 198 -18.33 18.30 -51.45
CA PRO A 198 -17.62 18.29 -50.17
C PRO A 198 -18.60 18.67 -49.05
N SER A 199 -19.01 17.65 -48.30
CA SER A 199 -19.69 17.79 -47.02
C SER A 199 -18.71 18.41 -46.03
N SER A 200 -19.21 19.37 -45.25
CA SER A 200 -18.50 20.21 -44.29
C SER A 200 -17.34 19.51 -43.58
N ALA A 201 -16.16 20.14 -43.64
CA ALA A 201 -15.02 19.75 -42.83
C ALA A 201 -15.40 19.78 -41.34
N ILE A 202 -15.51 18.60 -40.74
CA ILE A 202 -15.42 18.45 -39.28
C ILE A 202 -13.99 18.77 -38.88
N THR A 203 -13.79 19.95 -38.29
CA THR A 203 -12.58 20.27 -37.53
C THR A 203 -12.33 19.13 -36.54
N PRO A 204 -11.17 18.44 -36.56
CA PRO A 204 -10.87 17.44 -35.55
C PRO A 204 -10.87 18.15 -34.20
N ALA A 205 -11.75 17.73 -33.30
CA ALA A 205 -11.64 18.09 -31.89
C ALA A 205 -10.24 17.69 -31.45
N GLY A 206 -9.46 18.66 -30.96
CA GLY A 206 -8.08 18.44 -30.54
C GLY A 206 -8.00 17.22 -29.64
N THR A 207 -7.17 16.25 -30.03
CA THR A 207 -6.82 15.11 -29.20
C THR A 207 -6.32 15.66 -27.87
N ALA A 208 -7.08 15.43 -26.79
CA ALA A 208 -6.59 15.70 -25.46
C ALA A 208 -5.29 14.90 -25.28
N VAL A 209 -4.18 15.60 -25.10
CA VAL A 209 -2.90 14.96 -24.83
C VAL A 209 -3.03 14.31 -23.46
N TYR A 210 -3.16 12.99 -23.45
CA TYR A 210 -3.20 12.22 -22.22
C TYR A 210 -1.85 12.35 -21.52
N ALA A 211 -1.83 12.96 -20.34
CA ALA A 211 -0.63 13.03 -19.52
C ALA A 211 -0.39 11.65 -18.88
N PRO A 212 0.81 11.07 -19.01
CA PRO A 212 1.10 9.76 -18.44
C PRO A 212 0.96 9.81 -16.90
N THR A 213 0.26 8.83 -16.36
CA THR A 213 -0.04 8.69 -14.93
C THR A 213 0.82 7.57 -14.32
N SER A 214 1.22 7.73 -13.05
CA SER A 214 1.94 6.71 -12.27
C SER A 214 1.01 6.14 -11.20
N VAL A 215 0.61 4.87 -11.33
CA VAL A 215 -0.31 4.19 -10.42
C VAL A 215 0.45 3.37 -9.36
N PRO A 216 0.24 3.58 -8.06
CA PRO A 216 0.91 2.80 -7.02
C PRO A 216 0.27 1.42 -6.83
N VAL A 217 1.10 0.40 -6.57
CA VAL A 217 0.71 -0.95 -6.14
C VAL A 217 1.52 -1.31 -4.91
N LEU A 218 0.87 -1.47 -3.77
CA LEU A 218 1.52 -1.93 -2.55
C LEU A 218 1.64 -3.44 -2.58
N ILE A 219 2.74 -3.97 -2.04
CA ILE A 219 2.98 -5.41 -1.92
C ILE A 219 3.30 -5.71 -0.47
N ASP A 220 2.47 -6.54 0.15
CA ASP A 220 2.67 -7.12 1.48
C ASP A 220 2.73 -8.64 1.29
N THR A 221 3.82 -9.32 1.71
CA THR A 221 4.00 -10.76 1.49
C THR A 221 3.06 -11.64 2.31
N ARG A 222 2.27 -11.06 3.24
CA ARG A 222 1.18 -11.73 3.97
C ARG A 222 -0.18 -11.50 3.30
N ARG A 223 -0.41 -10.33 2.70
CA ARG A 223 -1.70 -9.93 2.11
C ARG A 223 -1.78 -10.04 0.59
N GLY A 224 -0.67 -9.86 -0.12
CA GLY A 224 -0.58 -9.89 -1.59
C GLY A 224 -0.38 -8.51 -2.21
N PHE A 225 -0.82 -8.37 -3.47
CA PHE A 225 -0.77 -7.12 -4.24
C PHE A 225 -2.01 -6.27 -3.94
N MET A 226 -1.82 -4.97 -3.73
CA MET A 226 -2.88 -4.05 -3.30
C MET A 226 -2.81 -2.76 -4.13
N PRO A 227 -3.74 -2.55 -5.08
CA PRO A 227 -4.76 -3.50 -5.51
C PRO A 227 -4.16 -4.72 -6.24
N GLU A 228 -4.91 -5.83 -6.30
CA GLU A 228 -4.48 -7.04 -7.00
C GLU A 228 -4.49 -6.85 -8.53
N GLU A 229 -5.43 -6.03 -9.02
CA GLU A 229 -5.57 -5.69 -10.43
C GLU A 229 -5.60 -4.17 -10.62
N VAL A 230 -4.84 -3.68 -11.61
CA VAL A 230 -4.81 -2.27 -12.03
C VAL A 230 -5.08 -2.16 -13.52
N SER A 231 -5.92 -1.20 -13.92
CA SER A 231 -6.07 -0.78 -15.33
C SER A 231 -5.38 0.57 -15.57
N ILE A 232 -4.52 0.62 -16.57
CA ILE A 232 -3.81 1.83 -17.02
C ILE A 232 -3.88 1.95 -18.55
N LYS A 233 -3.46 3.09 -19.09
CA LYS A 233 -3.33 3.29 -20.54
C LYS A 233 -1.91 3.08 -21.01
N ALA A 234 -1.73 2.78 -22.30
CA ALA A 234 -0.39 2.77 -22.89
C ALA A 234 0.31 4.14 -22.69
N GLY A 235 1.52 4.11 -22.12
CA GLY A 235 2.32 5.26 -21.73
C GLY A 235 2.35 5.51 -20.22
N ASP A 236 1.46 4.88 -19.44
CA ASP A 236 1.44 4.98 -17.98
C ASP A 236 2.49 4.10 -17.31
N SER A 237 2.75 4.39 -16.05
CA SER A 237 3.65 3.62 -15.20
C SER A 237 2.92 2.99 -14.02
N VAL A 238 3.41 1.83 -13.58
CA VAL A 238 3.02 1.24 -12.28
C VAL A 238 4.21 1.30 -11.35
N LYS A 239 3.95 1.70 -10.10
CA LYS A 239 4.94 1.85 -9.04
C LYS A 239 4.65 0.85 -7.94
N TRP A 240 5.41 -0.24 -7.90
CA TRP A 240 5.34 -1.22 -6.83
C TRP A 240 6.12 -0.75 -5.60
N VAL A 241 5.57 -0.98 -4.41
CA VAL A 241 6.20 -0.63 -3.13
C VAL A 241 6.20 -1.85 -2.22
N ASN A 242 7.33 -2.19 -1.63
CA ASN A 242 7.36 -3.17 -0.55
C ASN A 242 6.82 -2.54 0.74
N TYR A 243 5.67 -3.03 1.20
CA TYR A 243 4.94 -2.57 2.38
C TYR A 243 5.08 -3.54 3.57
N ASP A 244 5.90 -4.59 3.45
CA ASP A 244 6.22 -5.44 4.59
C ASP A 244 7.01 -4.66 5.66
N ILE A 245 6.86 -5.07 6.92
CA ILE A 245 7.56 -4.49 8.07
C ILE A 245 8.67 -5.42 8.59
N GLY A 246 9.79 -4.85 9.05
CA GLY A 246 10.81 -5.57 9.84
C GLY A 246 11.96 -6.19 9.05
N GLU A 247 12.64 -5.37 8.25
CA GLU A 247 13.79 -5.69 7.40
C GLU A 247 13.52 -6.78 6.34
N SER A 248 12.29 -6.84 5.86
CA SER A 248 11.86 -7.77 4.82
C SER A 248 12.32 -7.34 3.43
N GLU A 249 12.68 -8.31 2.60
CA GLU A 249 12.89 -8.14 1.17
C GLU A 249 12.24 -9.28 0.40
N PHE A 250 11.81 -9.01 -0.83
CA PHE A 250 11.25 -10.02 -1.72
C PHE A 250 11.64 -9.77 -3.17
N THR A 251 11.56 -10.80 -4.00
CA THR A 251 11.86 -10.69 -5.43
C THR A 251 10.56 -10.58 -6.23
N LEU A 252 10.34 -9.42 -6.85
CA LEU A 252 9.23 -9.19 -7.78
C LEU A 252 9.62 -9.64 -9.19
N THR A 253 8.82 -10.53 -9.78
CA THR A 253 9.05 -11.12 -11.10
C THR A 253 7.84 -10.92 -12.00
N SER A 254 8.08 -10.40 -13.21
CA SER A 254 7.09 -10.40 -14.30
C SER A 254 7.07 -11.77 -15.00
N LYS A 255 5.89 -12.30 -15.29
CA LYS A 255 5.71 -13.54 -16.04
C LYS A 255 6.08 -13.38 -17.52
N GLU A 256 5.95 -12.17 -18.04
CA GLU A 256 6.26 -11.79 -19.42
C GLU A 256 7.74 -11.38 -19.60
N ASP A 257 8.60 -11.74 -18.63
CA ASP A 257 10.04 -11.48 -18.63
C ASP A 257 10.43 -10.00 -18.79
N LEU A 258 9.57 -9.07 -18.36
CA LEU A 258 9.84 -7.63 -18.42
C LEU A 258 10.98 -7.22 -17.48
N PHE A 259 10.95 -7.74 -16.24
CA PHE A 259 11.94 -7.44 -15.22
C PHE A 259 11.91 -8.49 -14.09
N THR A 260 13.01 -8.53 -13.34
CA THR A 260 13.11 -9.20 -12.04
C THR A 260 13.89 -8.28 -11.10
N VAL A 261 13.29 -7.89 -9.98
CA VAL A 261 13.89 -6.91 -9.05
C VAL A 261 13.72 -7.37 -7.61
N VAL A 262 14.74 -7.14 -6.79
CA VAL A 262 14.66 -7.33 -5.33
C VAL A 262 14.20 -6.01 -4.71
N LEU A 263 13.08 -6.06 -3.99
CA LEU A 263 12.49 -4.93 -3.29
C LEU A 263 12.66 -5.11 -1.78
N LYS A 264 13.49 -4.27 -1.19
CA LYS A 264 13.65 -4.16 0.28
C LYS A 264 12.51 -3.36 0.90
N GLU A 265 12.30 -3.51 2.21
CA GLU A 265 11.31 -2.76 2.99
C GLU A 265 11.32 -1.26 2.63
N GLY A 266 10.13 -0.74 2.33
CA GLY A 266 9.91 0.66 1.96
C GLY A 266 10.51 1.09 0.61
N LYS A 267 11.21 0.21 -0.10
CA LYS A 267 11.72 0.49 -1.46
C LYS A 267 10.61 0.30 -2.48
N ARG A 268 10.77 1.01 -3.60
CA ARG A 268 9.82 1.06 -4.70
C ARG A 268 10.52 0.80 -6.03
N PHE A 269 9.78 0.21 -6.95
CA PHE A 269 10.18 -0.03 -8.32
C PHE A 269 9.09 0.48 -9.25
N GLU A 270 9.47 1.13 -10.34
CA GLU A 270 8.53 1.71 -11.29
C GLU A 270 8.83 1.20 -12.70
N TYR A 271 7.78 0.83 -13.43
CA TYR A 271 7.88 0.37 -14.81
C TYR A 271 6.81 1.02 -15.67
N GLN A 272 7.22 1.54 -16.84
CA GLN A 272 6.34 2.16 -17.81
C GLN A 272 5.85 1.14 -18.84
N PHE A 273 4.54 1.10 -19.07
CA PHE A 273 3.89 0.20 -20.00
C PHE A 273 3.54 0.92 -21.29
N ASN A 274 4.28 0.65 -22.36
CA ASN A 274 4.07 1.30 -23.65
C ASN A 274 3.21 0.48 -24.62
N THR A 275 2.83 -0.75 -24.26
CA THR A 275 2.12 -1.68 -25.14
C THR A 275 0.85 -2.18 -24.44
N PRO A 276 -0.33 -2.08 -25.09
CA PRO A 276 -1.55 -2.68 -24.58
C PRO A 276 -1.40 -4.18 -24.38
N GLY A 277 -1.97 -4.70 -23.29
CA GLY A 277 -1.79 -6.08 -22.90
C GLY A 277 -2.18 -6.36 -21.46
N THR A 278 -2.11 -7.62 -21.07
CA THR A 278 -2.27 -8.05 -19.68
C THR A 278 -0.94 -8.60 -19.19
N TYR A 279 -0.42 -8.01 -18.11
CA TYR A 279 0.86 -8.35 -17.52
C TYR A 279 0.66 -8.93 -16.13
N THR A 280 1.31 -10.06 -15.84
CA THR A 280 1.16 -10.76 -14.56
C THR A 280 2.45 -10.71 -13.77
N PHE A 281 2.35 -10.33 -12.51
CA PHE A 281 3.48 -10.22 -11.59
C PHE A 281 3.31 -11.20 -10.44
N SER A 282 4.43 -11.68 -9.90
CA SER A 282 4.43 -12.58 -8.75
C SER A 282 5.66 -12.33 -7.87
N ILE A 283 5.56 -12.74 -6.61
CA ILE A 283 6.68 -12.74 -5.68
C ILE A 283 7.38 -14.10 -5.80
N LYS A 284 8.68 -14.14 -6.10
CA LYS A 284 9.42 -15.39 -6.33
C LYS A 284 9.32 -16.36 -5.16
N GLU A 285 9.36 -15.83 -3.94
CA GLU A 285 9.25 -16.59 -2.69
C GLU A 285 7.82 -17.07 -2.43
N ARG A 286 6.81 -16.46 -3.09
CA ARG A 286 5.38 -16.75 -2.96
C ARG A 286 4.65 -16.72 -4.32
N PRO A 287 4.91 -17.69 -5.21
CA PRO A 287 4.41 -17.67 -6.59
C PRO A 287 2.87 -17.83 -6.72
N ARG A 288 2.19 -18.15 -5.61
CA ARG A 288 0.72 -18.17 -5.54
C ARG A 288 0.11 -16.76 -5.46
N MET A 289 0.84 -15.79 -4.92
CA MET A 289 0.43 -14.39 -4.88
C MET A 289 0.74 -13.74 -6.22
N LYS A 290 -0.31 -13.20 -6.87
CA LYS A 290 -0.20 -12.60 -8.19
C LYS A 290 -0.81 -11.20 -8.19
N GLY A 291 -0.26 -10.34 -9.02
CA GLY A 291 -0.84 -9.05 -9.37
C GLY A 291 -1.00 -8.96 -10.88
N VAL A 292 -2.01 -8.22 -11.34
CA VAL A 292 -2.35 -8.08 -12.76
C VAL A 292 -2.37 -6.59 -13.13
N VAL A 293 -1.70 -6.24 -14.23
CA VAL A 293 -1.79 -4.92 -14.84
C VAL A 293 -2.41 -5.08 -16.22
N ARG A 294 -3.56 -4.44 -16.44
CA ARG A 294 -4.21 -4.31 -17.75
C ARG A 294 -3.84 -2.97 -18.35
N VAL A 295 -3.33 -3.02 -19.57
CA VAL A 295 -2.95 -1.84 -20.34
C VAL A 295 -3.90 -1.76 -21.53
N GLU A 296 -4.69 -0.69 -21.57
CA GLU A 296 -5.71 -0.42 -22.59
C GLU A 296 -5.32 0.70 -23.56
#